data_AF-A0A263BYB0-F1
#
_entry.id   AF-A0A263BYB0-F1
#
_cell.length_a   1.000
_cell.length_b   1.000
_cell.length_c   1.000
_cell.angle_alpha   90.00
_cell.angle_beta   90.00
_cell.angle_gamma   90.00
#
_symmetry.space_group_name_H-M   'P 1'
#
loop_
_entity.id
_entity.type
_entity.pdbx_description
1 polymer ?
#
loop_
_entity_poly.entity_id
_entity_poly.type
_entity_poly.pdbx_seq_one_letter_code
_entity_poly.pdbx_strand_id
1 'polypeptide(L)'
;MARISYNDEIELTVASDIYRYGLLIGYINKETVIRWSDKLINEMPEPPYELIEISLATKSKSEDIVSLLKNIKGTRNEGLAIKYIFGLLNKGLTENKNYDVIADYLWKLSNVAPIEEILGWELYAKMNVIADELQYGDSEKVQQELIMLLKPYCSYIFDYKTQ
;
A
#
# COMPACT_ATOMS: atom_id res chain seq x y z
N MET A 1 -13.38 24.61 20.41
CA MET A 1 -12.40 23.50 20.32
C MET A 1 -12.43 23.02 18.89
N ALA A 2 -11.35 23.31 18.15
CA ALA A 2 -11.34 23.28 16.69
C ALA A 2 -11.22 21.85 16.15
N ARG A 3 -11.98 21.60 15.06
CA ARG A 3 -12.03 20.37 14.27
C ARG A 3 -10.65 20.03 13.71
N ILE A 4 -10.21 18.80 13.93
CA ILE A 4 -9.04 18.20 13.27
C ILE A 4 -9.59 17.45 12.05
N SER A 5 -9.19 17.87 10.85
CA SER A 5 -9.53 17.21 9.60
C SER A 5 -8.54 16.07 9.35
N TYR A 6 -8.72 14.97 10.09
CA TYR A 6 -8.18 13.68 9.65
C TYR A 6 -9.00 13.23 8.42
N ASN A 7 -8.46 12.41 7.54
CA ASN A 7 -9.32 11.66 6.61
C ASN A 7 -10.14 10.71 7.49
N ASP A 8 -11.34 11.15 7.92
CA ASP A 8 -12.17 10.58 9.00
C ASP A 8 -12.56 9.08 8.82
N GLU A 9 -12.09 8.39 7.78
CA GLU A 9 -12.57 7.05 7.40
C GLU A 9 -11.54 5.91 7.59
N ILE A 10 -10.23 6.19 7.69
CA ILE A 10 -9.21 5.12 7.72
C ILE A 10 -8.39 5.15 9.02
N GLU A 11 -8.48 4.08 9.80
CA GLU A 11 -7.70 3.91 11.03
C GLU A 11 -6.18 4.08 10.80
N LEU A 12 -5.48 4.69 11.75
CA LEU A 12 -4.04 4.93 11.67
C LEU A 12 -3.23 3.64 11.40
N THR A 13 -3.65 2.53 12.00
CA THR A 13 -3.05 1.20 11.79
C THR A 13 -3.20 0.74 10.34
N VAL A 14 -4.38 0.91 9.73
CA VAL A 14 -4.63 0.59 8.31
C VAL A 14 -3.77 1.49 7.42
N ALA A 15 -3.74 2.80 7.66
CA ALA A 15 -2.89 3.72 6.92
C ALA A 15 -1.40 3.31 7.00
N SER A 16 -0.92 2.95 8.20
CA SER A 16 0.45 2.47 8.37
C SER A 16 0.75 1.20 7.59
N ASP A 17 -0.20 0.26 7.47
CA ASP A 17 -0.03 -0.95 6.67
C ASP A 17 -0.03 -0.65 5.17
N ILE A 18 -0.81 0.34 4.71
CA ILE A 18 -0.76 0.79 3.32
C ILE A 18 0.63 1.36 3.01
N TYR A 19 1.17 2.23 3.87
CA TYR A 19 2.54 2.73 3.69
C TYR A 19 3.58 1.61 3.78
N ARG A 20 3.39 0.64 4.68
CA ARG A 20 4.31 -0.49 4.88
C ARG A 20 4.39 -1.35 3.62
N TYR A 21 3.24 -1.80 3.11
CA TYR A 21 3.18 -2.62 1.90
C TYR A 21 3.60 -1.84 0.66
N GLY A 22 3.16 -0.57 0.54
CA GLY A 22 3.57 0.30 -0.55
C GLY A 22 5.09 0.49 -0.60
N LEU A 23 5.75 0.62 0.55
CA LEU A 23 7.21 0.73 0.65
C LEU A 23 7.91 -0.59 0.32
N LEU A 24 7.40 -1.72 0.82
CA LEU A 24 7.97 -3.06 0.56
C LEU A 24 7.97 -3.43 -0.93
N ILE A 25 6.92 -3.07 -1.66
CA ILE A 25 6.82 -3.36 -3.10
C ILE A 25 7.50 -2.28 -3.96
N GLY A 26 7.88 -1.15 -3.37
CA GLY A 26 8.51 -0.01 -4.06
C GLY A 26 7.52 0.96 -4.74
N TYR A 27 6.22 0.80 -4.50
CA TYR A 27 5.19 1.71 -5.02
C TYR A 27 5.22 3.08 -4.32
N ILE A 28 5.54 3.09 -3.02
CA ILE A 28 5.68 4.31 -2.20
C ILE A 28 7.14 4.45 -1.78
N ASN A 29 7.70 5.66 -1.91
CA ASN A 29 9.05 5.94 -1.43
C ASN A 29 9.05 6.38 0.05
N LYS A 30 10.22 6.27 0.70
CA LYS A 30 10.37 6.61 2.11
C LYS A 30 10.06 8.08 2.40
N GLU A 31 10.38 8.99 1.50
CA GLU A 31 10.15 10.43 1.65
C GLU A 31 8.65 10.73 1.79
N THR A 32 7.81 9.97 1.11
CA THR A 32 6.35 10.08 1.21
C THR A 32 5.84 9.60 2.55
N VAL A 33 6.39 8.50 3.09
CA VAL A 33 6.05 8.00 4.44
C VAL A 33 6.45 9.00 5.52
N ILE A 34 7.64 9.59 5.40
CA ILE A 34 8.14 10.61 6.33
C ILE A 34 7.22 11.84 6.30
N ARG A 35 6.91 12.37 5.11
CA ARG A 35 6.00 13.52 4.95
C ARG A 35 4.61 13.25 5.51
N TRP A 36 4.09 12.04 5.32
CA TRP A 36 2.83 11.62 5.92
C TRP A 36 2.90 11.68 7.46
N SER A 37 3.99 11.20 8.05
CA SER A 37 4.19 11.22 9.51
C SER A 37 4.32 12.66 10.03
N ASP A 38 5.11 13.50 9.36
CA ASP A 38 5.25 14.93 9.69
C ASP A 38 3.90 15.65 9.70
N LYS A 39 3.07 15.37 8.68
CA LYS A 39 1.73 15.93 8.58
C LYS A 39 0.87 15.53 9.77
N LEU A 40 0.81 14.24 10.10
CA LEU A 40 0.01 13.75 11.23
C LEU A 40 0.48 14.32 12.57
N ILE A 41 1.80 14.46 12.77
CA ILE A 41 2.36 15.10 13.97
C ILE A 41 1.86 16.55 14.12
N ASN A 42 1.76 17.30 13.02
CA ASN A 42 1.27 18.67 13.04
C ASN A 42 -0.24 18.78 13.26
N GLU A 43 -1.01 17.77 12.85
CA GLU A 43 -2.48 17.76 12.93
C GLU A 43 -3.00 17.17 14.25
N MET A 44 -2.25 16.26 14.87
CA MET A 44 -2.63 15.61 16.11
C MET A 44 -2.18 16.42 17.34
N PRO A 45 -3.05 16.64 18.34
CA PRO A 45 -2.66 17.32 19.57
C PRO A 45 -1.67 16.50 20.40
N GLU A 46 -1.80 15.17 20.35
CA GLU A 46 -0.93 14.21 21.04
C GLU A 46 -0.58 13.08 20.06
N PRO A 47 0.41 13.28 19.17
CA PRO A 47 0.78 12.26 18.20
C PRO A 47 1.44 11.05 18.89
N PRO A 48 1.15 9.82 18.44
CA PRO A 48 1.86 8.63 18.89
C PRO A 48 3.37 8.75 18.70
N TYR A 49 4.13 8.24 19.67
CA TYR A 49 5.59 8.25 19.63
C TYR A 49 6.15 7.59 18.36
N GLU A 50 5.48 6.53 17.89
CA GLU A 50 5.87 5.79 16.69
C GLU A 50 5.85 6.68 15.43
N LEU A 51 4.94 7.66 15.33
CA LEU A 51 4.94 8.62 14.22
C LEU A 51 6.15 9.57 14.28
N ILE A 52 6.55 9.97 15.49
CA ILE A 52 7.74 10.80 15.70
C ILE A 52 9.00 10.05 15.27
N GLU A 53 9.12 8.76 15.60
CA GLU A 53 10.24 7.94 15.15
C GLU A 53 10.31 7.83 13.62
N ILE A 54 9.16 7.66 12.96
CA ILE A 54 9.10 7.60 11.49
C ILE A 54 9.52 8.93 10.86
N SER A 55 9.01 10.05 11.38
CA SER A 55 9.39 11.40 10.94
C SER A 55 10.91 11.62 11.02
N LEU A 56 11.55 11.16 12.09
CA LEU A 56 13.00 11.31 12.30
C LEU A 56 13.86 10.34 11.46
N ALA A 57 13.27 9.30 10.86
CA ALA A 57 13.97 8.24 10.13
C ALA A 57 14.47 8.63 8.72
N THR A 58 14.70 9.91 8.46
CA THR A 58 15.11 10.46 7.14
C THR A 58 16.34 9.76 6.52
N LYS A 59 17.32 9.41 7.36
CA LYS A 59 18.56 8.73 6.96
C LYS A 59 18.49 7.20 7.08
N SER A 60 17.41 6.66 7.62
CA SER A 60 17.23 5.22 7.81
C SER A 60 16.95 4.52 6.48
N LYS A 61 17.13 3.20 6.49
CA LYS A 61 16.78 2.34 5.34
C LYS A 61 15.26 2.11 5.33
N SER A 62 14.73 1.74 4.16
CA SER A 62 13.30 1.41 4.04
C SER A 62 12.88 0.28 4.98
N GLU A 63 13.76 -0.69 5.24
CA GLU A 63 13.55 -1.81 6.17
C GLU A 63 13.30 -1.35 7.62
N ASP A 64 14.04 -0.33 8.05
CA ASP A 64 13.89 0.27 9.38
C ASP A 64 12.53 0.97 9.48
N ILE A 65 12.15 1.73 8.43
CA ILE A 65 10.86 2.45 8.37
C ILE A 65 9.69 1.46 8.33
N VAL A 66 9.80 0.35 7.58
CA VAL A 66 8.83 -0.76 7.58
C VAL A 66 8.61 -1.29 8.99
N SER A 67 9.69 -1.43 9.77
CA SER A 67 9.62 -1.91 11.15
C SER A 67 8.92 -0.91 12.06
N LEU A 68 9.21 0.39 11.91
CA LEU A 68 8.54 1.45 12.66
C LEU A 68 7.03 1.53 12.34
N LEU A 69 6.64 1.42 11.07
CA LEU A 69 5.22 1.37 10.66
C LEU A 69 4.47 0.19 11.28
N LYS A 70 5.13 -0.95 11.45
CA LYS A 70 4.55 -2.13 12.10
C LYS A 70 4.34 -1.92 13.60
N ASN A 71 5.14 -1.07 14.23
CA ASN A 71 5.08 -0.81 15.68
C ASN A 71 3.95 0.13 16.09
N ILE A 72 3.32 0.85 15.15
CA ILE A 72 2.15 1.68 15.43
C ILE A 72 1.08 0.83 16.12
N LYS A 73 0.67 1.29 17.31
CA LYS A 73 -0.25 0.59 18.20
C LYS A 73 -1.69 0.64 17.69
N GLY A 74 -2.42 -0.44 17.98
CA GLY A 74 -3.83 -0.59 17.67
C GLY A 74 -4.13 -1.93 17.00
N THR A 75 -5.41 -2.20 16.78
CA THR A 75 -5.83 -3.38 16.01
C THR A 75 -5.48 -3.17 14.55
N ARG A 76 -4.79 -4.14 13.95
CA ARG A 76 -4.44 -4.10 12.53
C ARG A 76 -5.53 -4.77 11.70
N ASN A 77 -5.81 -4.19 10.54
CA ASN A 77 -6.66 -4.79 9.52
C ASN A 77 -5.88 -4.83 8.20
N GLU A 78 -4.94 -5.77 8.13
CA GLU A 78 -4.04 -5.93 6.98
C GLU A 78 -4.82 -6.24 5.70
N GLY A 79 -5.93 -6.98 5.79
CA GLY A 79 -6.80 -7.23 4.64
C GLY A 79 -7.39 -5.98 4.05
N LEU A 80 -7.82 -5.03 4.88
CA LEU A 80 -8.28 -3.73 4.40
C LEU A 80 -7.13 -2.94 3.76
N ALA A 81 -5.96 -2.91 4.38
CA ALA A 81 -4.79 -2.23 3.83
C ALA A 81 -4.37 -2.79 2.45
N ILE A 82 -4.36 -4.12 2.28
CA ILE A 82 -4.05 -4.76 1.00
C ILE A 82 -5.08 -4.38 -0.07
N LYS A 83 -6.37 -4.28 0.28
CA LYS A 83 -7.40 -3.81 -0.66
C LYS A 83 -7.16 -2.37 -1.11
N TYR A 84 -6.68 -1.49 -0.23
CA TYR A 84 -6.24 -0.15 -0.60
C TYR A 84 -4.99 -0.17 -1.50
N ILE A 85 -4.03 -1.08 -1.27
CA ILE A 85 -2.91 -1.26 -2.21
C ILE A 85 -3.44 -1.66 -3.61
N PHE A 86 -4.38 -2.60 -3.70
CA PHE A 86 -5.00 -2.93 -4.99
C PHE A 86 -5.73 -1.74 -5.62
N GLY A 87 -6.41 -0.92 -4.83
CA GLY A 87 -7.02 0.33 -5.32
C GLY A 87 -5.97 1.32 -5.88
N LEU A 88 -4.83 1.46 -5.20
CA LEU A 88 -3.71 2.28 -5.68
C LEU A 88 -3.12 1.73 -6.99
N LEU A 89 -2.92 0.42 -7.09
CA LEU A 89 -2.41 -0.23 -8.30
C LEU A 89 -3.42 -0.12 -9.46
N ASN A 90 -4.71 -0.28 -9.19
CA ASN A 90 -5.78 -0.07 -10.16
C ASN A 90 -5.74 1.37 -10.72
N LYS A 91 -5.63 2.37 -9.83
CA LYS A 91 -5.50 3.77 -10.23
C LYS A 91 -4.26 3.98 -11.10
N GLY A 92 -3.11 3.46 -10.68
CA GLY A 92 -1.86 3.53 -11.45
C GLY A 92 -1.98 2.90 -12.84
N LEU A 93 -2.68 1.77 -12.95
CA LEU A 93 -2.99 1.11 -14.22
C LEU A 93 -3.86 1.99 -15.12
N THR A 94 -4.92 2.61 -14.58
CA THR A 94 -5.80 3.47 -15.37
C THR A 94 -5.15 4.78 -15.83
N GLU A 95 -4.25 5.34 -15.03
CA GLU A 95 -3.60 6.63 -15.33
C GLU A 95 -2.42 6.48 -16.29
N ASN A 96 -1.55 5.48 -16.05
CA ASN A 96 -0.26 5.38 -16.74
C ASN A 96 -0.15 4.16 -17.66
N LYS A 97 -1.10 3.21 -17.57
CA LYS A 97 -1.12 1.96 -18.37
C LYS A 97 0.20 1.19 -18.37
N ASN A 98 0.96 1.26 -17.28
CA ASN A 98 2.24 0.57 -17.14
C ASN A 98 2.04 -0.82 -16.52
N TYR A 99 1.49 -1.73 -17.32
CA TYR A 99 1.03 -3.04 -16.86
C TYR A 99 2.15 -3.91 -16.29
N ASP A 100 3.34 -3.88 -16.89
CA ASP A 100 4.49 -4.69 -16.45
C ASP A 100 4.92 -4.29 -15.04
N VAL A 101 4.99 -2.99 -14.77
CA VAL A 101 5.33 -2.46 -13.44
C VAL A 101 4.25 -2.81 -12.42
N ILE A 102 2.96 -2.75 -12.80
CA ILE A 102 1.86 -3.13 -11.90
C ILE A 102 1.88 -4.64 -11.60
N ALA A 103 2.18 -5.47 -12.60
CA ALA A 103 2.33 -6.91 -12.42
C ALA A 103 3.52 -7.25 -11.49
N ASP A 104 4.66 -6.58 -11.67
CA ASP A 104 5.81 -6.70 -10.76
C ASP A 104 5.45 -6.30 -9.32
N TYR A 105 4.67 -5.23 -9.13
CA TYR A 105 4.18 -4.86 -7.80
C TYR A 105 3.23 -5.89 -7.19
N LEU A 106 2.34 -6.49 -7.98
CA LEU A 106 1.48 -7.59 -7.50
C LEU A 106 2.30 -8.80 -7.08
N TRP A 107 3.30 -9.18 -7.88
CA TRP A 107 4.20 -10.27 -7.53
C TRP A 107 4.98 -9.98 -6.24
N LYS A 108 5.57 -8.78 -6.10
CA LYS A 108 6.23 -8.37 -4.85
C LYS A 108 5.26 -8.42 -3.68
N LEU A 109 4.02 -7.96 -3.87
CA LEU A 109 2.99 -7.98 -2.82
C LEU A 109 2.65 -9.40 -2.37
N SER A 110 2.53 -10.37 -3.29
CA SER A 110 2.27 -11.77 -2.95
C SER A 110 3.39 -12.42 -2.13
N ASN A 111 4.61 -11.88 -2.21
CA ASN A 111 5.77 -12.36 -1.45
C ASN A 111 5.93 -11.71 -0.07
N VAL A 112 5.33 -10.53 0.16
CA VAL A 112 5.51 -9.78 1.43
C VAL A 112 4.26 -9.70 2.28
N ALA A 113 3.08 -9.93 1.70
CA ALA A 113 1.79 -9.93 2.39
C ALA A 113 1.21 -11.35 2.48
N PRO A 114 0.53 -11.72 3.57
CA PRO A 114 -0.11 -13.02 3.73
C PRO A 114 -1.43 -13.09 2.93
N ILE A 115 -1.36 -12.93 1.60
CA ILE A 115 -2.54 -12.84 0.72
C ILE A 115 -3.42 -14.08 0.83
N GLU A 116 -2.84 -15.27 0.85
CA GLU A 116 -3.58 -16.54 0.94
C GLU A 116 -4.43 -16.61 2.22
N GLU A 117 -3.82 -16.26 3.36
CA GLU A 117 -4.48 -16.31 4.67
C GLU A 117 -5.59 -15.26 4.79
N ILE A 118 -5.35 -14.06 4.25
CA ILE A 118 -6.23 -12.90 4.47
C ILE A 118 -7.31 -12.74 3.40
N LEU A 119 -6.97 -12.98 2.13
CA LEU A 119 -7.83 -12.72 0.98
C LEU A 119 -8.16 -14.00 0.18
N GLY A 120 -7.54 -15.13 0.51
CA GLY A 120 -7.86 -16.44 -0.04
C GLY A 120 -6.90 -16.92 -1.12
N TRP A 121 -6.78 -18.26 -1.23
CA TRP A 121 -5.90 -18.94 -2.16
C TRP A 121 -6.15 -18.59 -3.63
N GLU A 122 -7.41 -18.37 -4.01
CA GLU A 122 -7.79 -18.09 -5.40
C GLU A 122 -7.15 -16.79 -5.90
N LEU A 123 -7.21 -15.73 -5.08
CA LEU A 123 -6.58 -14.46 -5.40
C LEU A 123 -5.06 -14.58 -5.45
N TYR A 124 -4.47 -15.26 -4.46
CA TYR A 124 -3.03 -15.51 -4.42
C TYR A 124 -2.54 -16.26 -5.67
N ALA A 125 -3.23 -17.34 -6.05
CA ALA A 125 -2.92 -18.12 -7.24
C ALA A 125 -3.04 -17.26 -8.51
N LYS A 126 -4.09 -16.45 -8.62
CA LYS A 126 -4.27 -15.55 -9.77
C LYS A 126 -3.16 -14.53 -9.90
N MET A 127 -2.69 -13.94 -8.80
CA MET A 127 -1.55 -13.00 -8.80
C MET A 127 -0.28 -13.67 -9.33
N ASN A 128 0.01 -14.91 -8.91
CA ASN A 128 1.19 -15.63 -9.36
C ASN A 128 1.10 -16.03 -10.84
N VAL A 129 -0.08 -16.46 -11.31
CA VAL A 129 -0.29 -16.76 -12.74
C VAL A 129 -0.03 -15.53 -13.60
N ILE A 130 -0.51 -14.36 -13.19
CA ILE A 130 -0.24 -13.09 -13.91
C ILE A 130 1.26 -12.79 -13.95
N ALA A 131 1.97 -13.02 -12.84
CA ALA A 131 3.41 -12.79 -12.77
C ALA A 131 4.20 -13.75 -13.67
N ASP A 132 3.80 -15.02 -13.75
CA ASP A 132 4.41 -16.02 -14.64
C ASP A 132 4.16 -15.68 -16.12
N GLU A 133 2.93 -15.28 -16.46
CA GLU A 133 2.54 -14.86 -17.81
C GLU A 133 3.24 -13.56 -18.25
N LEU A 134 3.63 -12.67 -17.32
CA LEU A 134 4.43 -11.48 -17.66
C LEU A 134 5.80 -11.86 -18.24
N GLN A 135 6.40 -12.95 -17.78
CA GLN A 135 7.75 -13.35 -18.20
C GLN A 135 7.75 -14.12 -19.52
N TYR A 136 6.69 -14.87 -19.82
CA TYR A 136 6.68 -15.87 -20.90
C TYR A 136 5.43 -15.84 -21.79
N GLY A 137 4.46 -14.99 -21.49
CA GLY A 137 3.11 -15.03 -22.04
C GLY A 137 2.75 -13.89 -22.98
N ASP A 138 1.45 -13.80 -23.26
CA ASP A 138 0.85 -12.77 -24.13
C ASP A 138 0.57 -11.49 -23.35
N SER A 139 1.22 -10.40 -23.74
CA SER A 139 1.05 -9.09 -23.12
C SER A 139 -0.41 -8.61 -23.10
N GLU A 140 -1.24 -8.88 -24.11
CA GLU A 140 -2.64 -8.44 -24.13
C GLU A 140 -3.47 -9.22 -23.11
N LYS A 141 -3.21 -10.52 -22.97
CA LYS A 141 -3.84 -11.39 -21.96
C LYS A 141 -3.48 -10.92 -20.55
N VAL A 142 -2.20 -10.63 -20.28
CA VAL A 142 -1.74 -10.09 -18.98
C VAL A 142 -2.47 -8.78 -18.65
N GLN A 143 -2.60 -7.87 -19.63
CA GLN A 143 -3.33 -6.61 -19.43
C GLN A 143 -4.79 -6.83 -19.04
N GLN A 144 -5.49 -7.72 -19.74
CA GLN A 144 -6.90 -8.03 -19.45
C GLN A 144 -7.06 -8.66 -18.07
N GLU A 145 -6.19 -9.59 -17.70
CA GLU A 145 -6.22 -10.24 -16.38
C GLU A 145 -5.91 -9.27 -15.24
N LEU A 146 -4.95 -8.37 -15.42
CA LEU A 146 -4.66 -7.30 -14.46
C LEU A 146 -5.87 -6.39 -14.25
N ILE A 147 -6.52 -5.96 -15.34
CA ILE A 147 -7.73 -5.13 -15.27
C ILE A 147 -8.83 -5.88 -14.51
N MET A 148 -9.06 -7.16 -14.84
CA MET A 148 -10.09 -7.96 -14.18
C MET A 148 -9.80 -8.20 -12.70
N LEU A 149 -8.54 -8.43 -12.33
CA LEU A 149 -8.12 -8.63 -10.94
C LEU A 149 -8.27 -7.36 -10.11
N LEU A 150 -7.88 -6.21 -10.65
CA LEU A 150 -7.80 -4.95 -9.90
C LEU A 150 -9.12 -4.15 -9.89
N LYS A 151 -9.98 -4.33 -10.91
CA LYS A 151 -11.25 -3.61 -11.04
C LYS A 151 -12.16 -3.66 -9.82
N PRO A 152 -12.32 -4.79 -9.10
CA PRO A 152 -13.14 -4.84 -7.88
C PRO A 152 -12.69 -3.89 -6.78
N TYR A 153 -11.44 -3.41 -6.82
CA TYR A 153 -10.85 -2.56 -5.79
C TYR A 153 -10.87 -1.07 -6.15
N CYS A 154 -11.54 -0.67 -7.23
CA CYS A 154 -11.55 0.73 -7.69
C CYS A 154 -12.16 1.74 -6.70
N SER A 155 -13.00 1.27 -5.76
CA SER A 155 -13.58 2.08 -4.70
C SER A 155 -12.66 2.27 -3.49
N TYR A 156 -11.57 1.50 -3.36
CA TYR A 156 -10.60 1.65 -2.28
C TYR A 156 -9.61 2.78 -2.60
N ILE A 157 -10.08 4.01 -2.45
CA ILE A 157 -9.31 5.21 -2.75
C ILE A 157 -8.47 5.60 -1.54
N PHE A 158 -7.15 5.64 -1.73
CA PHE A 158 -6.20 6.17 -0.75
C PHE A 158 -5.36 7.28 -1.39
N ASP A 159 -5.36 8.48 -0.81
CA ASP A 159 -4.49 9.56 -1.27
C ASP A 159 -3.19 9.58 -0.45
N TYR A 160 -2.16 8.95 -1.00
CA TYR A 160 -0.82 8.90 -0.40
C TYR A 160 0.08 10.06 -0.83
N LYS A 161 -0.35 10.85 -1.84
CA LYS A 161 0.48 11.89 -2.45
C LYS A 161 0.20 13.27 -1.89
N THR A 162 -0.49 13.41 -0.76
CA THR A 162 -0.88 14.70 -0.19
C THR A 162 0.27 15.72 -0.32
N GLN A 163 -0.09 16.80 -1.04
CA GLN A 163 0.73 17.79 -1.75
C GLN A 163 1.67 18.59 -0.85
#